data_AF-A0A1E2SK37-F1
#
_entry.id   AF-A0A1E2SK37-F1
#
_cell.length_a   1.000
_cell.length_b   1.000
_cell.length_c   1.000
_cell.angle_alpha   90.00
_cell.angle_beta   90.00
_cell.angle_gamma   90.00
#
_symmetry.space_group_name_H-M   'P 1'
#
loop_
_entity.id
_entity.type
_entity.pdbx_description
1 polymer ?
#
loop_
_entity_poly.entity_id
_entity_poly.type
_entity_poly.pdbx_seq_one_letter_code
_entity_poly.pdbx_strand_id
1 'polypeptide(L)'
;MGYRVSTPLVIASDEAGRQVYLYTGQPVPSNVPEEEIKRLLEEEFIVSDGADEEDSFPDGTAEESDSFPDGGPSEEWTVKQLRAYAKAFDVDLGNATSKPDVLAALA
;
A
#
# COMPACT_ATOMS: atom_id res chain seq x y z
N MET A 1 4.96 -8.24 22.45
CA MET A 1 4.44 -8.03 21.09
C MET A 1 2.95 -7.79 21.24
N GLY A 2 2.47 -6.59 20.91
CA GLY A 2 1.04 -6.30 20.90
C GLY A 2 0.42 -6.75 19.59
N TYR A 3 -0.91 -6.87 19.54
CA TYR A 3 -1.66 -7.01 18.30
C TYR A 3 -2.74 -5.93 18.26
N ARG A 4 -3.12 -5.46 17.06
CA ARG A 4 -4.23 -4.53 16.86
C ARG A 4 -5.26 -5.11 15.93
N VAL A 5 -6.51 -4.72 16.13
CA VAL A 5 -7.60 -5.13 15.25
C VAL A 5 -7.60 -4.32 13.96
N SER A 6 -7.61 -5.01 12.82
CA SER A 6 -7.60 -4.40 11.48
C SER A 6 -9.02 -4.24 10.90
N THR A 7 -9.98 -5.05 11.34
CA THR A 7 -11.35 -5.04 10.80
C THR A 7 -12.36 -4.28 11.69
N PRO A 8 -13.55 -3.91 11.18
CA PRO A 8 -14.56 -3.12 11.91
C PRO A 8 -15.00 -3.72 13.23
N LEU A 9 -15.11 -5.05 13.28
CA LEU A 9 -15.57 -5.79 14.44
C LEU A 9 -14.95 -7.19 14.42
N VAL A 10 -14.26 -7.53 15.49
CA VAL A 10 -13.72 -8.86 15.77
C VAL A 10 -14.33 -9.37 17.06
N ILE A 11 -14.73 -10.63 17.05
CA ILE A 11 -15.22 -11.33 18.24
C ILE A 11 -14.18 -12.38 18.60
N ALA A 12 -13.51 -12.20 19.72
CA ALA A 12 -12.51 -13.13 20.25
C ALA A 12 -13.03 -13.78 21.53
N SER A 13 -12.59 -15.00 21.82
CA SER A 13 -12.93 -15.68 23.07
C SER A 13 -11.78 -15.53 24.08
N ASP A 14 -12.08 -15.15 25.33
CA ASP A 14 -11.07 -15.14 26.40
C ASP A 14 -10.82 -16.53 27.00
N GLU A 15 -9.82 -16.68 27.86
CA GLU A 15 -9.53 -17.94 28.58
C GLU A 15 -10.73 -18.46 29.40
N ALA A 16 -11.62 -17.59 29.87
CA ALA A 16 -12.86 -17.97 30.55
C ALA A 16 -14.02 -18.29 29.59
N GLY A 17 -13.79 -18.30 28.27
CA GLY A 17 -14.79 -18.56 27.24
C GLY A 17 -15.80 -17.43 27.02
N ARG A 18 -15.52 -16.21 27.51
CA ARG A 18 -16.39 -15.05 27.27
C ARG A 18 -16.03 -14.41 25.94
N GLN A 19 -17.04 -13.92 25.25
CA GLN A 19 -16.86 -13.18 24.01
C GLN A 19 -16.41 -11.74 24.32
N VAL A 20 -15.31 -11.34 23.68
CA VAL A 20 -14.73 -10.02 23.74
C VAL A 20 -14.90 -9.38 22.36
N TYR A 21 -15.57 -8.23 22.34
CA TYR A 21 -15.76 -7.44 21.13
C TYR A 21 -14.62 -6.44 21.00
N LEU A 22 -13.89 -6.55 19.91
CA LEU A 22 -12.75 -5.69 19.59
C LEU A 22 -13.08 -4.90 18.33
N TYR A 23 -12.84 -3.60 18.39
CA TYR A 23 -13.06 -2.68 17.28
C TYR A 23 -11.73 -2.31 16.60
N THR A 24 -11.81 -1.83 15.36
CA THR A 24 -10.63 -1.41 14.59
C THR A 24 -9.71 -0.49 15.38
N GLY A 25 -8.41 -0.76 15.30
CA GLY A 25 -7.36 0.00 15.99
C GLY A 25 -7.23 -0.30 17.47
N GLN A 26 -8.13 -1.07 18.09
CA GLN A 26 -7.98 -1.47 19.49
C GLN A 26 -6.87 -2.52 19.64
N PRO A 27 -6.08 -2.44 20.73
CA PRO A 27 -5.14 -3.50 21.07
C PRO A 27 -5.89 -4.76 21.49
N VAL A 28 -5.43 -5.91 21.00
CA VAL A 28 -5.92 -7.22 21.43
C VAL A 28 -5.46 -7.45 22.87
N PRO A 29 -6.39 -7.68 23.80
CA PRO A 29 -6.05 -7.81 25.21
C PRO A 29 -5.40 -9.17 25.49
N SER A 30 -4.45 -9.21 26.41
CA SER A 30 -3.61 -10.40 26.67
C SER A 30 -4.36 -11.58 27.32
N ASN A 31 -5.65 -11.43 27.61
CA ASN A 31 -6.55 -12.49 28.06
C ASN A 31 -7.12 -13.35 26.91
N VAL A 32 -6.81 -12.99 25.66
CA VAL A 32 -7.13 -13.82 24.49
C VAL A 32 -6.04 -14.89 24.36
N PRO A 33 -6.40 -16.18 24.28
CA PRO A 33 -5.42 -17.26 24.15
C PRO A 33 -4.68 -17.17 22.82
N GLU A 34 -3.43 -17.64 22.79
CA GLU A 34 -2.57 -17.60 21.60
C GLU A 34 -3.17 -18.36 20.40
N GLU A 35 -3.95 -19.41 20.65
CA GLU A 35 -4.67 -20.14 19.61
C GLU A 35 -5.70 -19.27 18.88
N GLU A 36 -6.44 -18.44 19.61
CA GLU A 36 -7.39 -17.50 19.04
C GLU A 36 -6.65 -16.35 18.34
N ILE A 37 -5.57 -15.82 18.93
CA ILE A 37 -4.72 -14.80 18.28
C ILE A 37 -4.20 -15.32 16.93
N LYS A 38 -3.69 -16.55 16.88
CA LYS A 38 -3.18 -17.15 15.65
C LYS A 38 -4.27 -17.28 14.59
N ARG A 39 -5.45 -17.73 14.98
CA ARG A 39 -6.62 -17.80 14.08
C ARG A 39 -6.98 -16.41 13.55
N LEU A 40 -7.09 -15.42 14.42
CA LEU A 40 -7.42 -14.06 14.02
C LEU A 40 -6.36 -13.44 13.10
N LEU A 41 -5.08 -13.81 13.27
CA LEU A 41 -3.99 -13.37 12.41
C LEU A 41 -4.01 -14.06 11.04
N GLU A 42 -4.36 -15.36 11.00
CA GLU A 42 -4.54 -16.13 9.75
C GLU A 42 -5.76 -15.68 8.95
N GLU A 43 -6.83 -15.27 9.63
CA GLU A 43 -8.03 -14.67 9.03
C GLU A 43 -7.90 -13.14 8.77
N GLU A 44 -6.71 -12.57 8.97
CA GLU A 44 -6.40 -11.14 8.75
C GLU A 44 -7.28 -10.16 9.56
N PHE A 45 -7.86 -10.61 10.67
CA PHE A 45 -8.65 -9.80 11.58
C PHE A 45 -7.81 -8.91 12.50
N ILE A 46 -6.58 -9.33 12.80
CA ILE A 46 -5.62 -8.60 13.64
C ILE A 46 -4.25 -8.53 12.99
N VAL A 47 -3.48 -7.49 13.31
CA VAL A 47 -2.10 -7.26 12.86
C VAL A 47 -1.17 -7.18 14.07
N SER A 48 0.08 -7.61 13.91
CA SER A 48 1.09 -7.48 14.97
C SER A 48 1.51 -6.01 15.11
N ASP A 49 1.31 -5.43 16.30
CA ASP A 49 1.67 -4.04 16.68
C ASP A 49 3.17 -3.74 16.58
N GLY A 50 4.00 -4.75 16.30
CA GLY A 50 5.44 -4.64 16.08
C GLY A 50 5.90 -4.89 14.64
N ALA A 51 4.99 -4.95 13.66
CA ALA A 51 5.34 -5.12 12.25
C ALA A 51 5.18 -3.83 11.41
N ASP A 52 4.57 -2.77 11.97
CA ASP A 52 4.33 -1.52 11.24
C ASP A 52 4.67 -0.30 12.11
N GLU A 53 5.97 0.00 12.22
CA GLU A 53 6.42 1.40 12.22
C GLU A 53 6.57 1.90 10.75
N GLU A 54 5.66 1.48 9.86
CA GLU A 54 5.49 2.03 8.52
C GLU A 54 4.09 2.64 8.33
N ASP A 55 3.53 3.26 9.39
CA ASP A 55 2.69 4.46 9.19
C ASP A 55 3.60 5.70 9.20
N SER A 56 4.53 5.75 8.23
CA SER A 56 5.07 7.01 7.75
C SER A 56 4.22 7.45 6.57
N PHE A 57 2.99 7.87 6.85
CA PHE A 57 2.09 8.55 5.92
C PHE A 57 1.71 7.70 4.68
N PRO A 58 0.57 7.95 4.02
CA PRO A 58 0.49 7.73 2.58
C PRO A 58 1.37 8.78 1.89
N ASP A 59 2.69 8.75 2.13
CA ASP A 59 3.62 9.29 1.14
C ASP A 59 3.55 8.31 -0.01
N GLY A 60 3.02 8.80 -1.14
CA GLY A 60 2.73 7.97 -2.29
C GLY A 60 3.88 7.01 -2.54
N THR A 61 3.61 5.72 -2.43
CA THR A 61 4.38 4.67 -3.05
C THR A 61 4.33 4.95 -4.55
N ALA A 62 5.17 5.91 -4.96
CA ALA A 62 5.94 5.82 -6.17
C ALA A 62 6.71 4.53 -6.04
N GLU A 63 6.04 3.42 -6.30
CA GLU A 63 6.65 2.35 -7.04
C GLU A 63 7.24 3.07 -8.26
N GLU A 64 8.54 3.31 -8.21
CA GLU A 64 9.39 3.79 -9.29
C GLU A 64 9.45 2.72 -10.38
N SER A 65 8.26 2.32 -10.83
CA SER A 65 8.06 1.54 -12.01
C SER A 65 8.38 2.46 -13.18
N ASP A 66 9.62 2.38 -13.64
CA ASP A 66 10.05 2.72 -15.00
C ASP A 66 9.21 1.98 -16.10
N SER A 67 8.15 1.24 -15.71
CA SER A 67 7.12 0.73 -16.59
C SER A 67 6.22 1.86 -17.09
N PHE A 68 6.47 2.29 -18.32
CA PHE A 68 5.48 2.99 -19.13
C PHE A 68 4.34 2.00 -19.48
N PRO A 69 3.08 2.46 -19.55
CA PRO A 69 1.98 1.58 -19.94
C PRO A 69 2.13 1.11 -21.39
N ASP A 70 1.57 -0.06 -21.70
CA ASP A 70 1.60 -0.64 -23.04
C ASP A 70 0.73 0.22 -23.98
N GLY A 71 1.36 0.90 -24.94
CA GLY A 71 0.69 1.85 -25.83
C GLY A 71 1.60 2.99 -26.30
N GLY A 72 1.07 3.87 -27.14
CA GLY A 72 1.75 5.09 -27.56
C GLY A 72 1.67 6.20 -26.49
N PRO A 73 2.59 7.17 -26.53
CA PRO A 73 2.60 8.30 -25.61
C PRO A 73 1.27 9.08 -25.70
N SER A 74 0.55 9.19 -24.58
CA SER A 74 -0.75 9.88 -24.52
C SER A 74 -0.78 10.98 -23.46
N GLU A 75 -1.73 11.92 -23.59
CA GLU A 75 -1.88 13.04 -22.65
C GLU A 75 -2.28 12.59 -21.25
N GLU A 76 -2.68 11.33 -21.09
CA GLU A 76 -2.98 10.71 -19.80
C GLU A 76 -1.70 10.27 -19.08
N TRP A 77 -0.57 10.13 -19.79
CA TRP A 77 0.70 9.72 -19.21
C TRP A 77 1.31 10.83 -18.36
N THR A 78 2.03 10.43 -17.32
CA THR A 78 2.80 11.37 -16.51
C THR A 78 4.09 11.79 -17.23
N VAL A 79 4.64 12.97 -16.88
CA VAL A 79 5.93 13.44 -17.43
C VAL A 79 7.04 12.43 -17.20
N LYS A 80 7.01 11.72 -16.07
CA LYS A 80 7.95 10.65 -15.74
C LYS A 80 7.81 9.46 -16.71
N GLN A 81 6.60 8.98 -16.97
CA GLN A 81 6.34 7.90 -17.93
C GLN A 81 6.74 8.28 -19.36
N LEU A 82 6.43 9.51 -19.79
CA LEU A 82 6.85 10.00 -21.11
C LEU A 82 8.38 10.06 -21.23
N ARG A 83 9.09 10.48 -20.18
CA ARG A 83 10.57 10.48 -20.13
C ARG A 83 11.15 9.06 -20.12
N ALA A 84 10.53 8.13 -19.41
CA ALA A 84 10.93 6.73 -19.40
C ALA A 84 10.75 6.11 -20.80
N TYR A 85 9.63 6.40 -21.47
CA TYR A 85 9.40 5.98 -22.86
C TYR A 85 10.42 6.60 -23.81
N ALA A 86 10.68 7.90 -23.72
CA ALA A 86 11.71 8.55 -24.54
C ALA A 86 13.08 7.88 -24.37
N LYS A 87 13.46 7.56 -23.13
CA LYS A 87 14.72 6.87 -22.83
C LYS A 87 14.75 5.42 -23.35
N ALA A 88 13.63 4.70 -23.26
CA ALA A 88 13.53 3.32 -23.76
C ALA A 88 13.58 3.24 -25.29
N PHE A 89 13.07 4.27 -25.98
CA PHE A 89 13.04 4.37 -27.44
C PHE A 89 14.16 5.27 -28.02
N ASP A 90 15.10 5.72 -27.17
CA ASP A 90 16.22 6.61 -27.52
C ASP A 90 15.78 7.91 -28.25
N VAL A 91 14.66 8.48 -27.81
CA VAL A 91 14.09 9.73 -28.32
C VAL A 91 14.64 10.92 -27.55
N ASP A 92 15.23 11.88 -28.26
CA ASP A 92 15.74 13.12 -27.67
C ASP A 92 14.60 14.08 -27.33
N LEU A 93 14.45 14.37 -26.04
CA LEU A 93 13.44 15.30 -25.54
C LEU A 93 13.92 16.77 -25.57
N GLY A 94 15.12 17.07 -26.06
CA GLY A 94 15.67 18.41 -26.14
C GLY A 94 15.55 19.21 -24.84
N ASN A 95 14.86 20.35 -24.90
CA ASN A 95 14.62 21.25 -23.77
C ASN A 95 13.21 21.08 -23.15
N ALA A 96 12.59 19.92 -23.35
CA ALA A 96 11.24 19.66 -22.90
C ALA A 96 11.15 19.52 -21.37
N THR A 97 10.79 20.63 -20.72
CA THR A 97 10.56 20.69 -19.28
C THR A 97 9.10 20.45 -18.89
N SER A 98 8.18 20.57 -19.84
CA SER A 98 6.73 20.54 -19.60
C SER A 98 6.08 19.33 -20.24
N LYS A 99 5.05 18.75 -19.59
CA LYS A 99 4.29 17.60 -20.10
C LYS A 99 3.89 17.69 -21.58
N PRO A 100 3.24 18.78 -22.05
CA PRO A 100 2.86 18.88 -23.46
C PRO A 100 4.07 18.94 -24.40
N ASP A 101 5.20 19.49 -23.94
CA ASP A 101 6.43 19.60 -24.73
C ASP A 101 7.12 18.22 -24.88
N VAL A 102 7.17 17.46 -23.78
CA VAL A 102 7.69 16.09 -23.77
C VAL A 102 6.83 15.18 -24.64
N LEU A 103 5.51 15.32 -24.59
CA LEU A 103 4.60 14.54 -25.42
C LEU A 103 4.73 14.91 -26.90
N ALA A 104 4.86 16.20 -27.22
CA ALA A 104 5.06 16.67 -28.59
C ALA A 104 6.39 16.19 -29.19
N ALA A 105 7.43 15.97 -28.37
CA ALA A 105 8.70 15.38 -28.81
C ALA A 105 8.62 13.86 -29.05
N LEU A 106 7.58 13.19 -28.55
CA LEU A 106 7.38 11.74 -28.66
C LEU A 106 6.36 11.34 -29.76
N ALA A 107 5.62 12.31 -30.32
CA ALA A 107 4.65 12.11 -31.40
C ALA A 107 5.32 12.18 -32.78
#